data_AF-A0A937VKR6-F1
#
_entry.id   AF-A0A937VKR6-F1
#
_cell.length_a   1.000
_cell.length_b   1.000
_cell.length_c   1.000
_cell.angle_alpha   90.00
_cell.angle_beta   90.00
_cell.angle_gamma   90.00
#
_symmetry.space_group_name_H-M   'P 1'
#
loop_
_entity.id
_entity.type
_entity.pdbx_description
1 polymer ?
#
loop_
_entity_poly.entity_id
_entity_poly.type
_entity_poly.pdbx_seq_one_letter_code
_entity_poly.pdbx_strand_id
1 'polypeptide(L)'
;MLPRVGLSPDGPQLALRVGLRVVAAVTCMLFLALTTPLPQVLMVLRRLRVPAVVTEIALLVYRYVWIFAHTVVTMRRAQSARLGYSTTGRSFRSLAMLVAALLGQSIQRGRALELGLESRNWHGELRVLDDGASASVATLALILITEVAVLVTALLWGSLA
;
A
#
# COMPACT_ATOMS: atom_id res chain seq x y z
N MET A 1 39.57 22.15 6.93
CA MET A 1 38.82 22.69 8.09
C MET A 1 37.65 21.77 8.34
N LEU A 2 37.70 20.92 9.38
CA LEU A 2 36.61 20.01 9.72
C LEU A 2 35.56 20.76 10.55
N PRO A 3 34.27 20.76 10.17
CA PRO A 3 33.24 21.38 10.98
C PRO A 3 33.16 20.67 12.34
N ARG A 4 33.24 21.45 13.43
CA ARG A 4 33.08 20.93 14.78
C ARG A 4 31.61 20.57 14.99
N VAL A 5 31.33 19.27 15.00
CA VAL A 5 30.01 18.74 15.37
C VAL A 5 29.84 18.95 16.88
N GLY A 6 28.77 19.63 17.28
CA GLY A 6 28.38 19.86 18.67
C GLY A 6 26.92 19.49 18.90
N LEU A 7 26.56 19.17 20.14
CA LEU A 7 25.17 18.88 20.51
C LEU A 7 24.42 20.17 20.79
N SER A 8 23.31 20.38 20.09
CA SER A 8 22.42 21.50 20.40
C SER A 8 21.67 21.23 21.70
N PRO A 9 21.56 22.21 22.63
CA PRO A 9 20.82 22.06 23.88
C PRO A 9 19.32 21.77 23.66
N ASP A 10 18.73 22.23 22.56
CA ASP A 10 17.33 21.95 22.18
C ASP A 10 17.17 20.62 21.44
N GLY A 11 18.28 20.00 21.04
CA GLY A 11 18.32 18.76 20.26
C GLY A 11 17.53 17.62 20.90
N PRO A 12 17.68 17.31 22.20
CA PRO A 12 16.96 16.22 22.85
C PRO A 12 15.44 16.41 22.85
N GLN A 13 14.95 17.62 23.10
CA GLN A 13 13.51 17.91 23.11
C GLN A 13 12.90 17.80 21.71
N LEU A 14 13.61 18.32 20.71
CA LEU A 14 13.19 18.20 19.31
C LEU A 14 13.19 16.74 18.86
N ALA A 15 14.24 15.99 19.18
CA ALA A 15 14.35 14.58 18.85
C ALA A 15 13.21 13.76 19.47
N LEU A 16 12.88 14.01 20.74
CA LEU A 16 11.75 13.35 21.41
C LEU A 16 10.42 13.68 20.74
N ARG A 17 10.16 14.96 20.45
CA ARG A 17 8.90 15.39 19.80
C ARG A 17 8.72 14.76 18.43
N VAL A 18 9.77 14.76 17.60
CA VAL A 18 9.75 14.14 16.27
C VAL A 18 9.63 12.63 16.39
N GLY A 19 10.36 12.00 17.32
CA GLY A 19 10.29 10.56 17.57
C GLY A 19 8.89 10.09 17.92
N LEU A 20 8.24 10.76 18.88
CA LEU A 20 6.85 10.45 19.27
C LEU A 20 5.87 10.64 18.11
N ARG A 21 6.03 11.71 17.31
CA ARG A 21 5.19 11.95 16.12
C ARG A 21 5.32 10.82 15.10
N VAL A 22 6.54 10.35 14.85
CA VAL A 22 6.79 9.25 13.91
C VAL A 22 6.17 7.95 14.43
N VAL A 23 6.38 7.63 15.71
CA VAL A 23 5.77 6.43 16.33
C VAL A 23 4.25 6.47 16.21
N ALA A 24 3.61 7.59 16.56
CA ALA A 24 2.16 7.75 16.45
C ALA A 24 1.65 7.56 15.01
N ALA A 25 2.32 8.19 14.03
CA ALA A 25 1.95 8.07 12.62
C ALA A 25 2.11 6.64 12.09
N VAL A 26 3.22 5.97 12.43
CA VAL A 26 3.48 4.59 12.02
C VAL A 26 2.48 3.63 12.66
N THR A 27 2.14 3.81 13.94
CA THR A 27 1.12 2.99 14.61
C THR A 27 -0.25 3.14 13.94
N CYS A 28 -0.68 4.36 13.61
CA CYS A 28 -1.94 4.60 12.89
C CYS A 28 -1.92 3.94 11.50
N MET A 29 -0.82 4.08 10.76
CA MET A 29 -0.65 3.45 9.45
C MET A 29 -0.70 1.92 9.54
N LEU A 30 -0.01 1.33 10.52
CA LEU A 30 -0.02 -0.12 10.75
C LEU A 30 -1.39 -0.62 11.20
N PHE A 31 -2.10 0.13 12.05
CA PHE A 31 -3.46 -0.19 12.45
C PHE A 31 -4.36 -0.34 11.21
N LEU A 32 -4.33 0.63 10.29
CA LEU A 32 -5.09 0.56 9.05
C LEU A 32 -4.65 -0.62 8.18
N ALA A 33 -3.33 -0.79 7.98
CA ALA A 33 -2.78 -1.83 7.12
C ALA A 33 -3.05 -3.26 7.61
N LEU A 34 -3.12 -3.47 8.94
CA LEU A 34 -3.35 -4.80 9.53
C LEU A 34 -4.84 -5.13 9.70
N THR A 35 -5.71 -4.13 9.85
CA THR A 35 -7.14 -4.35 10.13
C THR A 35 -8.02 -4.24 8.89
N THR A 36 -7.62 -3.44 7.90
CA THR A 36 -8.47 -3.09 6.76
C THR A 36 -7.85 -3.57 5.45
N PRO A 37 -8.45 -4.56 4.75
CA PRO A 37 -7.93 -5.02 3.47
C PRO A 37 -8.10 -3.95 2.39
N LEU A 38 -7.14 -3.90 1.44
CA LEU A 38 -7.08 -2.85 0.41
C LEU A 38 -8.40 -2.67 -0.40
N PRO A 39 -9.16 -3.71 -0.78
CA PRO A 39 -10.42 -3.53 -1.49
C PRO A 39 -11.40 -2.61 -0.74
N GLN A 40 -11.47 -2.71 0.60
CA GLN A 40 -12.33 -1.84 1.41
C GLN A 40 -11.86 -0.39 1.37
N VAL A 41 -10.55 -0.15 1.39
CA VAL A 41 -9.97 1.21 1.23
C VAL A 41 -10.34 1.80 -0.13
N LEU A 42 -10.24 1.03 -1.21
CA LEU A 42 -10.61 1.47 -2.55
C LEU A 42 -12.11 1.79 -2.67
N MET A 43 -12.96 1.09 -1.92
CA MET A 43 -14.40 1.36 -1.88
C MET A 43 -14.71 2.68 -1.18
N VAL A 44 -14.02 2.99 -0.09
CA VAL A 44 -14.10 4.31 0.56
C VAL A 44 -13.63 5.41 -0.41
N LEU A 45 -12.53 5.20 -1.14
CA LEU A 45 -12.06 6.13 -2.18
C LEU A 45 -13.11 6.36 -3.27
N ARG A 46 -13.83 5.31 -3.69
CA ARG A 46 -14.95 5.44 -4.64
C ARG A 46 -16.09 6.29 -4.08
N ARG A 47 -16.41 6.15 -2.78
CA ARG A 47 -17.39 7.02 -2.09
C ARG A 47 -16.91 8.46 -1.95
N LEU A 48 -15.59 8.68 -1.87
CA LEU A 48 -14.94 10.00 -1.92
C LEU A 48 -14.84 10.60 -3.34
N ARG A 49 -15.57 10.04 -4.31
CA ARG A 49 -15.64 10.49 -5.72
C ARG A 49 -14.33 10.33 -6.51
N VAL A 50 -13.43 9.43 -6.11
CA VAL A 50 -12.32 9.02 -6.97
C VAL A 50 -12.88 8.32 -8.22
N PRO A 51 -12.41 8.65 -9.44
CA PRO A 51 -12.92 8.04 -10.67
C PRO A 51 -12.82 6.51 -10.66
N ALA A 52 -13.85 5.84 -11.19
CA ALA A 52 -13.93 4.38 -11.21
C ALA A 52 -12.68 3.73 -11.82
N VAL A 53 -12.20 4.26 -12.96
CA VAL A 53 -10.99 3.79 -13.66
C VAL A 53 -9.78 3.69 -12.72
N VAL A 54 -9.57 4.67 -11.85
CA VAL A 54 -8.43 4.67 -10.91
C VAL A 54 -8.59 3.57 -9.87
N THR A 55 -9.78 3.43 -9.28
CA THR A 55 -10.07 2.40 -8.28
C THR A 55 -10.03 0.99 -8.88
N GLU A 56 -10.44 0.83 -10.12
CA GLU A 56 -10.45 -0.44 -10.85
C GLU A 56 -9.02 -0.89 -11.19
N ILE A 57 -8.20 0.02 -11.72
CA ILE A 57 -6.78 -0.25 -11.97
C ILE A 57 -6.08 -0.64 -10.66
N ALA A 58 -6.32 0.10 -9.57
CA ALA A 58 -5.73 -0.21 -8.27
C ALA A 58 -6.15 -1.60 -7.75
N LEU A 59 -7.41 -1.98 -7.93
CA LEU A 59 -7.92 -3.30 -7.54
C LEU A 59 -7.25 -4.41 -8.37
N LEU A 60 -7.09 -4.21 -9.68
CA LEU A 60 -6.41 -5.18 -10.55
C LEU A 60 -4.93 -5.31 -10.19
N VAL A 61 -4.24 -4.20 -9.95
CA VAL A 61 -2.85 -4.20 -9.47
C VAL A 61 -2.74 -5.02 -8.19
N TYR A 62 -3.59 -4.75 -7.19
CA TYR A 62 -3.60 -5.51 -5.93
C TYR A 62 -3.83 -7.01 -6.13
N ARG A 63 -4.79 -7.39 -6.98
CA ARG A 63 -5.05 -8.80 -7.32
C ARG A 63 -3.83 -9.45 -7.99
N TYR A 64 -3.13 -8.73 -8.87
CA TYR A 64 -1.99 -9.27 -9.61
C TYR A 64 -0.66 -9.27 -8.84
N VAL A 65 -0.51 -8.48 -7.77
CA VAL A 65 0.73 -8.45 -6.96
C VAL A 65 1.13 -9.86 -6.51
N TRP A 66 0.20 -10.63 -5.96
CA TRP A 66 0.48 -11.99 -5.49
C TRP A 66 0.77 -12.97 -6.64
N ILE A 67 0.05 -12.85 -7.75
CA ILE A 67 0.24 -13.67 -8.95
C ILE A 67 1.64 -13.44 -9.54
N PHE A 68 2.06 -12.19 -9.64
CA PHE A 68 3.39 -11.84 -10.14
C PHE A 68 4.47 -12.17 -9.13
N ALA A 69 4.25 -11.96 -7.83
CA ALA A 69 5.21 -12.36 -6.80
C ALA A 69 5.52 -13.87 -6.88
N HIS A 70 4.50 -14.72 -6.99
CA HIS A 70 4.70 -16.16 -7.15
C HIS A 70 5.44 -16.47 -8.45
N THR A 71 5.05 -15.84 -9.56
CA THR A 71 5.70 -16.01 -10.86
C THR A 71 7.19 -15.66 -10.80
N VAL A 72 7.54 -14.54 -10.15
CA VAL A 72 8.92 -14.08 -9.94
C VAL A 72 9.69 -15.10 -9.12
N VAL A 73 9.13 -15.62 -8.03
CA VAL A 73 9.77 -16.65 -7.20
C VAL A 73 10.06 -17.91 -8.01
N THR A 74 9.09 -18.39 -8.81
CA THR A 74 9.26 -19.57 -9.68
C THR A 74 10.36 -19.34 -10.73
N MET A 75 10.33 -18.20 -11.44
CA MET A 75 11.34 -17.86 -12.44
C MET A 75 12.72 -17.74 -11.84
N ARG A 76 12.84 -17.08 -10.67
CA ARG A 76 14.11 -16.92 -9.98
C ARG A 76 14.69 -18.25 -9.55
N ARG A 77 13.87 -19.17 -9.03
CA ARG A 77 14.29 -20.55 -8.69
C ARG A 77 14.83 -21.29 -9.93
N ALA A 78 14.12 -21.22 -11.06
CA ALA A 78 14.56 -21.85 -12.30
C ALA A 78 15.88 -21.26 -12.83
N GLN A 79 16.06 -19.95 -12.72
CA GLN A 79 17.32 -19.28 -13.08
C GLN A 79 18.47 -19.66 -12.13
N SER A 80 18.21 -19.74 -10.82
CA SER A 80 19.21 -20.17 -9.83
C SER A 80 19.68 -21.60 -10.09
N ALA A 81 18.78 -22.53 -10.45
CA ALA A 81 19.13 -23.89 -10.82
C ALA A 81 20.06 -23.96 -12.05
N ARG A 82 20.07 -22.92 -12.90
CA ARG A 82 20.95 -22.77 -14.06
C ARG A 82 22.18 -21.88 -13.80
N LEU A 83 22.52 -21.65 -12.53
CA LEU A 83 23.63 -20.77 -12.11
C LEU A 83 23.47 -19.32 -12.60
N GLY A 84 22.23 -18.86 -12.83
CA GLY A 84 21.91 -17.53 -13.35
C GLY A 84 22.34 -16.37 -12.46
N TYR A 85 22.64 -16.62 -11.18
CA TYR A 85 23.07 -15.62 -10.19
C TYR A 85 24.49 -15.85 -9.67
N SER A 86 25.30 -16.65 -10.39
CA SER A 86 26.66 -17.01 -9.97
C SER A 86 27.68 -15.87 -10.09
N THR A 87 27.45 -14.90 -10.97
CA THR A 87 28.32 -13.72 -11.14
C THR A 87 27.46 -12.49 -11.36
N THR A 88 27.97 -11.30 -11.04
CA THR A 88 27.23 -10.04 -11.23
C THR A 88 26.71 -9.87 -12.66
N GLY A 89 27.53 -10.19 -13.67
CA GLY A 89 27.11 -10.12 -15.09
C GLY A 89 25.99 -11.11 -15.45
N ARG A 90 26.04 -12.34 -14.91
CA ARG A 90 24.95 -13.31 -15.08
C ARG A 90 23.69 -12.89 -14.32
N SER A 91 23.83 -12.29 -13.14
CA SER A 91 22.72 -11.77 -12.35
C SER A 91 21.94 -10.69 -13.10
N PHE A 92 22.63 -9.72 -13.73
CA PHE A 92 21.98 -8.72 -14.56
C PHE A 92 21.27 -9.33 -15.77
N ARG A 93 21.89 -10.30 -16.45
CA ARG A 93 21.26 -11.02 -17.57
C ARG A 93 20.01 -11.78 -17.12
N SER A 94 20.08 -12.47 -15.98
CA SER A 94 18.94 -13.21 -15.41
C SER A 94 17.82 -12.28 -15.00
N LEU A 95 18.13 -11.12 -14.41
CA LEU A 95 17.15 -10.10 -14.08
C LEU A 95 16.46 -9.56 -15.35
N ALA A 96 17.22 -9.21 -16.38
CA ALA A 96 16.68 -8.73 -17.65
C ALA A 96 15.73 -9.76 -18.30
N MET A 97 16.12 -11.04 -18.32
CA MET A 97 15.26 -12.12 -18.82
C MET A 97 13.99 -12.30 -17.97
N LEU A 98 14.10 -12.18 -16.64
CA LEU A 98 12.96 -12.28 -15.74
C LEU A 98 11.97 -11.15 -16.00
N VAL A 99 12.44 -9.91 -16.10
CA VAL A 99 11.61 -8.73 -16.38
C VAL A 99 10.93 -8.85 -17.74
N ALA A 100 11.68 -9.23 -18.79
CA ALA A 100 11.13 -9.42 -20.14
C ALA A 100 10.05 -10.50 -20.17
N ALA A 101 10.30 -11.64 -19.51
CA ALA A 101 9.32 -12.73 -19.42
C ALA A 101 8.07 -12.32 -18.62
N LEU A 102 8.25 -11.63 -17.48
CA LEU A 102 7.15 -11.16 -16.65
C LEU A 102 6.28 -10.13 -17.38
N LEU A 103 6.90 -9.22 -18.15
CA LEU A 103 6.18 -8.26 -19.00
C LEU A 103 5.38 -8.95 -20.11
N GLY A 104 5.98 -9.94 -20.80
CA GLY A 104 5.25 -10.73 -21.79
C GLY A 104 4.04 -11.44 -21.18
N GLN A 105 4.20 -12.01 -19.98
CA GLN A 105 3.09 -12.64 -19.27
C GLN A 105 2.05 -11.64 -18.75
N SER A 106 2.41 -10.42 -18.36
CA SER A 106 1.45 -9.42 -17.89
C SER A 106 0.54 -8.95 -19.03
N ILE A 107 1.11 -8.74 -20.23
CA ILE A 107 0.35 -8.40 -21.45
C ILE A 107 -0.62 -9.54 -21.82
N GLN A 108 -0.13 -10.79 -21.82
CA GLN A 108 -0.98 -11.96 -22.09
C GLN A 108 -2.13 -12.10 -21.08
N ARG A 109 -1.84 -11.90 -19.78
CA ARG A 109 -2.87 -11.92 -18.73
C ARG A 109 -3.87 -10.77 -18.87
N GLY A 110 -3.43 -9.60 -19.32
CA GLY A 110 -4.31 -8.47 -19.62
C GLY A 110 -5.31 -8.81 -20.72
N ARG A 111 -4.83 -9.36 -21.85
CA ARG A 111 -5.70 -9.82 -22.95
C ARG A 111 -6.65 -10.93 -22.52
N ALA A 112 -6.16 -11.88 -21.72
CA ALA A 112 -7.00 -12.96 -21.20
C ALA A 112 -8.09 -12.45 -20.24
N LEU A 113 -7.78 -11.42 -19.43
CA LEU A 113 -8.75 -10.75 -18.58
C LEU A 113 -9.81 -10.04 -19.41
N GLU A 114 -9.40 -9.29 -20.43
CA GLU A 114 -10.30 -8.58 -21.35
C GLU A 114 -11.28 -9.54 -22.02
N LEU A 115 -10.79 -10.61 -22.66
CA LEU A 115 -11.63 -11.64 -23.27
C LEU A 115 -12.57 -12.31 -22.25
N GLY A 116 -12.07 -12.57 -21.04
CA GLY A 116 -12.86 -13.13 -19.95
C GLY A 116 -13.99 -12.20 -19.49
N LEU A 117 -13.73 -10.89 -19.47
CA LEU A 117 -14.72 -9.86 -19.12
C LEU A 117 -15.76 -9.68 -20.24
N GLU A 118 -15.32 -9.65 -21.51
CA GLU A 118 -16.23 -9.59 -22.67
C GLU A 118 -17.22 -10.75 -22.68
N SER A 119 -16.77 -11.98 -22.38
CA SER A 119 -17.65 -13.15 -22.28
C SER A 119 -18.74 -13.05 -21.20
N ARG A 120 -18.59 -12.11 -20.25
CA ARG A 120 -19.51 -11.85 -19.15
C ARG A 120 -20.32 -10.55 -19.36
N ASN A 121 -20.39 -10.05 -20.59
CA ASN A 121 -21.06 -8.79 -20.95
C ASN A 121 -20.49 -7.58 -20.19
N TRP A 122 -19.17 -7.44 -20.16
CA TRP A 122 -18.53 -6.26 -19.56
C TRP A 122 -18.78 -5.00 -20.39
N HIS A 123 -19.28 -3.94 -19.74
CA HIS A 123 -19.64 -2.66 -20.36
C HIS A 123 -18.67 -1.52 -20.03
N GLY A 124 -17.40 -1.85 -19.75
CA GLY A 124 -16.37 -0.83 -19.44
C GLY A 124 -16.22 -0.47 -17.96
N GLU A 125 -16.98 -1.10 -17.05
CA GLU A 125 -16.88 -0.89 -15.60
C GLU A 125 -16.82 -2.21 -14.84
N LEU A 126 -15.91 -2.33 -13.87
CA LEU A 126 -15.84 -3.44 -12.92
C LEU A 126 -16.70 -3.13 -11.69
N ARG A 127 -17.99 -3.49 -11.78
CA ARG A 127 -18.93 -3.38 -10.65
C ARG A 127 -18.80 -4.58 -9.74
N VAL A 128 -18.08 -4.41 -8.65
CA VAL A 128 -17.96 -5.40 -7.56
C VAL A 128 -19.02 -5.08 -6.50
N LEU A 129 -19.74 -6.12 -6.04
CA LEU A 129 -20.72 -5.99 -4.96
C LEU A 129 -19.99 -5.68 -3.63
N ASP A 130 -20.55 -4.76 -2.86
CA ASP A 130 -20.04 -4.37 -1.54
C ASP A 130 -20.70 -5.26 -0.47
N ASP A 131 -19.96 -6.24 0.03
CA ASP A 131 -20.38 -7.08 1.18
C ASP A 131 -19.94 -6.47 2.54
N GLY A 132 -19.48 -5.21 2.54
CA GLY A 132 -18.99 -4.54 3.74
C GLY A 132 -20.11 -4.32 4.75
N ALA A 133 -19.91 -4.83 5.97
CA ALA A 133 -20.79 -4.51 7.10
C ALA A 133 -20.86 -2.98 7.26
N SER A 134 -22.07 -2.43 7.27
CA SER A 134 -22.29 -1.01 7.53
C SER A 134 -21.78 -0.69 8.94
N ALA A 135 -20.79 0.20 9.06
CA ALA A 135 -20.34 0.70 10.34
C ALA A 135 -21.53 1.32 11.09
N SER A 136 -21.78 0.86 12.32
CA SER A 136 -22.83 1.46 13.15
C SER A 136 -22.51 2.93 13.40
N VAL A 137 -23.50 3.80 13.19
CA VAL A 137 -23.37 5.24 13.42
C VAL A 137 -22.94 5.53 14.86
N ALA A 138 -23.36 4.70 15.81
CA ALA A 138 -22.95 4.79 17.21
C ALA A 138 -21.43 4.56 17.37
N THR A 139 -20.85 3.60 16.65
CA THR A 139 -19.42 3.33 16.67
C THR A 139 -18.62 4.48 16.05
N LEU A 140 -19.09 5.03 14.93
CA LEU A 140 -18.46 6.19 14.29
C LEU A 140 -18.51 7.44 15.21
N ALA A 141 -19.64 7.67 15.87
CA ALA A 141 -19.79 8.76 16.83
C ALA A 141 -18.83 8.59 18.02
N LEU A 142 -18.70 7.37 18.57
CA LEU A 142 -17.77 7.09 19.67
C LEU A 142 -16.32 7.34 19.28
N ILE A 143 -15.89 6.92 18.08
CA ILE A 143 -14.54 7.18 17.56
C ILE A 143 -14.33 8.70 17.45
N LEU A 144 -15.27 9.42 16.84
CA LEU A 144 -15.16 10.87 16.67
C LEU A 144 -15.08 11.61 18.02
N ILE A 145 -15.90 11.22 18.99
CA ILE A 145 -15.87 11.79 20.34
C ILE A 145 -14.52 11.56 20.99
N THR A 146 -13.97 10.35 20.86
CA THR A 146 -12.67 9.99 21.44
C THR A 146 -11.54 10.82 20.81
N GLU A 147 -11.52 10.97 19.49
CA GLU A 147 -10.54 11.79 18.77
C GLU A 147 -10.64 13.28 19.14
N VAL A 148 -11.86 13.83 19.21
CA VAL A 148 -12.08 15.23 19.63
C VAL A 148 -11.64 15.44 21.08
N ALA A 149 -11.90 14.50 21.98
CA ALA A 149 -11.45 14.58 23.37
C ALA A 149 -9.91 14.58 23.48
N VAL A 150 -9.23 13.73 22.68
CA VAL A 150 -7.76 13.73 22.60
C VAL A 150 -7.23 15.05 22.05
N LEU A 151 -7.86 15.61 21.01
CA LEU A 151 -7.47 16.90 20.44
C LEU A 151 -7.65 18.06 21.44
N VAL A 152 -8.78 18.10 22.15
CA VAL A 152 -9.07 19.14 23.14
C VAL A 152 -8.08 19.08 24.31
N THR A 153 -7.80 17.89 24.83
CA THR A 153 -6.81 17.73 25.90
C THR A 153 -5.40 18.16 25.45
N ALA A 154 -5.01 17.85 24.21
CA ALA A 154 -3.75 18.30 23.63
C ALA A 154 -3.67 19.83 23.46
N LEU A 155 -4.75 20.48 23.01
CA LEU A 155 -4.83 21.94 22.86
C LEU A 155 -4.81 22.66 24.21
N LEU A 156 -5.53 22.14 25.21
CA LEU A 156 -5.54 22.69 26.56
C LEU A 156 -4.14 22.60 27.19
N TRP A 157 -3.46 21.47 27.05
CA TRP A 157 -2.07 21.32 27.50
C TRP A 157 -1.12 22.29 26.79
N GLY A 158 -1.28 22.47 25.47
CA GLY A 158 -0.51 23.44 24.69
C GLY A 158 -0.83 24.91 24.98
N SER A 159 -1.98 25.21 25.56
CA SER A 159 -2.35 26.56 26.01
C SER A 159 -1.87 26.90 27.43
N LEU A 160 -1.53 25.88 28.22
CA LEU A 160 -1.05 25.98 29.60
C LEU A 160 0.49 25.92 29.71
N ALA A 161 1.20 25.64 28.61
CA ALA A 161 2.66 25.54 28.49
C ALA A 161 3.22 26.68 27.63
#